data_AF-A0A075HE94-F1
#
_entry.id   AF-A0A075HE94-F1
#
_cell.length_a   1.000
_cell.length_b   1.000
_cell.length_c   1.000
_cell.angle_alpha   90.00
_cell.angle_beta   90.00
_cell.angle_gamma   90.00
#
_symmetry.space_group_name_H-M   'P 1'
#
loop_
_entity.id
_entity.type
_entity.pdbx_description
1 polymer ?
#
loop_
_entity_poly.entity_id
_entity_poly.type
_entity_poly.pdbx_seq_one_letter_code
_entity_poly.pdbx_strand_id
1 'polypeptide(L)' 'MREAATKIPDKIARSSTGVGTPDDVIQVFERFLKAGVNHFVIRFWGSNYFGSIDKFASKVIPYFKDQQK' A
#
# COMPACT_ATOMS: atom_id res chain seq x y z
N MET A 1 17.07 9.64 8.91
CA MET A 1 16.10 9.03 7.97
C MET A 1 15.65 9.96 6.85
N ARG A 2 15.30 11.22 7.11
CA ARG A 2 14.70 12.12 6.10
C ARG A 2 15.61 12.46 4.91
N GLU A 3 16.89 12.76 5.14
CA GLU A 3 17.86 13.07 4.04
C GLU A 3 18.29 11.85 3.22
N ALA A 4 18.23 10.65 3.77
CA ALA A 4 18.52 9.43 3.02
C ALA A 4 17.36 9.07 2.08
N ALA A 5 16.12 9.30 2.54
CA ALA A 5 14.91 9.05 1.76
C ALA A 5 14.83 9.93 0.50
N THR A 6 15.36 11.17 0.54
CA THR A 6 15.37 12.07 -0.63
C THR A 6 16.35 11.66 -1.72
N LYS A 7 17.27 10.72 -1.43
CA LYS A 7 18.22 10.17 -2.41
C LYS A 7 17.72 8.90 -3.09
N ILE A 8 16.59 8.35 -2.64
CA ILE A 8 15.99 7.16 -3.24
C ILE A 8 15.44 7.56 -4.61
N PRO A 9 15.84 6.90 -5.71
CA PRO A 9 15.28 7.20 -7.01
C PRO A 9 13.77 7.00 -7.04
N ASP A 10 13.05 7.89 -7.71
CA ASP A 10 11.58 7.89 -7.80
C ASP A 10 11.01 6.52 -8.21
N LYS A 11 11.66 5.87 -9.18
CA LYS A 11 11.26 4.53 -9.66
C LYS A 11 11.32 3.48 -8.55
N ILE A 12 12.33 3.55 -7.67
CA ILE A 12 12.49 2.64 -6.54
C ILE A 12 11.46 2.94 -5.46
N ALA A 13 11.26 4.22 -5.12
CA ALA A 13 10.25 4.61 -4.13
C ALA A 13 8.83 4.19 -4.56
N ARG A 14 8.48 4.41 -5.83
CA ARG A 14 7.18 3.99 -6.39
C ARG A 14 7.04 2.47 -6.48
N SER A 15 8.15 1.73 -6.56
CA SER A 15 8.09 0.27 -6.58
C SER A 15 7.45 -0.29 -5.31
N SER A 16 7.61 0.34 -4.15
CA SER A 16 7.07 -0.14 -2.87
C SER A 16 5.90 0.69 -2.33
N THR A 17 5.36 1.64 -3.09
CA THR A 17 4.32 2.57 -2.64
C THR A 17 3.03 2.37 -3.43
N GLY A 18 1.91 2.15 -2.74
CA GLY A 18 0.58 2.18 -3.37
C GLY A 18 0.08 3.62 -3.52
N VAL A 19 -0.18 4.06 -4.74
CA VAL A 19 -0.70 5.40 -5.06
C VAL A 19 -1.81 5.26 -6.11
N GLY A 20 -2.96 5.90 -5.89
CA GLY A 20 -4.07 5.90 -6.83
C GLY A 20 -5.39 5.45 -6.22
N THR A 21 -6.14 4.66 -6.98
CA THR A 21 -7.43 4.07 -6.58
C THR A 21 -7.22 2.83 -5.71
N PRO A 22 -8.28 2.29 -5.05
CA PRO A 22 -8.19 1.02 -4.34
C PRO A 22 -7.64 -0.14 -5.20
N ASP A 23 -8.00 -0.21 -6.49
CA ASP A 23 -7.55 -1.28 -7.39
C ASP A 23 -6.05 -1.16 -7.71
N ASP A 24 -5.55 0.06 -7.88
CA ASP A 24 -4.12 0.32 -8.05
C ASP A 24 -3.33 -0.12 -6.82
N VAL A 25 -3.88 0.13 -5.62
CA VAL A 25 -3.27 -0.26 -4.35
C VAL A 25 -3.29 -1.78 -4.19
N ILE A 26 -4.40 -2.46 -4.52
CA ILE A 26 -4.53 -3.93 -4.45
C ILE A 26 -3.40 -4.61 -5.24
N GLN A 27 -3.12 -4.17 -6.46
CA GLN A 27 -2.06 -4.76 -7.30
C GLN A 27 -0.68 -4.73 -6.62
N VAL A 28 -0.38 -3.67 -5.84
CA VAL A 28 0.88 -3.57 -5.09
C VAL A 28 0.95 -4.65 -4.01
N PHE A 29 -0.13 -4.85 -3.24
CA PHE A 29 -0.18 -5.88 -2.21
C PHE A 29 -0.10 -7.29 -2.80
N GLU A 30 -0.81 -7.57 -3.90
CA GLU A 30 -0.74 -8.87 -4.57
C GLU A 30 0.69 -9.25 -4.98
N ARG A 31 1.46 -8.29 -5.49
CA ARG A 31 2.86 -8.54 -5.87
C ARG A 31 3.71 -8.92 -4.66
N PHE A 32 3.51 -8.28 -3.51
CA PHE A 32 4.23 -8.60 -2.28
C PHE A 32 3.77 -9.92 -1.65
N LEU A 33 2.47 -10.21 -1.66
CA LEU A 33 1.91 -11.49 -1.22
C LEU A 33 2.50 -12.65 -2.06
N LYS A 34 2.56 -12.50 -3.39
CA LYS A 34 3.21 -13.47 -4.30
C LYS A 34 4.70 -13.68 -4.00
N ALA A 35 5.37 -12.67 -3.46
CA ALA A 35 6.76 -12.74 -3.02
C ALA A 35 6.92 -13.35 -1.59
N GLY A 36 5.83 -13.77 -0.94
CA GLY A 36 5.84 -14.42 0.38
C GLY A 36 5.67 -13.46 1.56
N VAL A 37 5.38 -12.19 1.34
CA VAL A 37 5.08 -11.25 2.44
C VAL A 37 3.74 -11.62 3.07
N ASN A 38 3.70 -11.73 4.39
CA ASN A 38 2.48 -12.08 5.15
C ASN A 38 2.08 -11.02 6.19
N HIS A 39 2.92 -10.01 6.42
CA HIS A 39 2.67 -8.93 7.37
C HIS A 39 3.06 -7.58 6.75
N PHE A 40 2.16 -6.61 6.84
CA PHE A 40 2.34 -5.28 6.26
C PHE A 40 2.22 -4.20 7.34
N VAL A 41 3.22 -3.33 7.42
CA VAL A 41 3.14 -2.07 8.17
C VAL A 41 2.95 -0.94 7.18
N ILE A 42 1.80 -0.27 7.24
CA ILE A 42 1.40 0.72 6.24
C ILE A 42 1.38 2.11 6.88
N ARG A 43 2.03 3.06 6.22
CA ARG A 43 1.92 4.49 6.55
C ARG A 43 1.08 5.19 5.49
N PHE A 44 -0.01 5.82 5.91
CA PHE A 44 -0.81 6.68 5.04
C PHE A 44 -0.19 8.07 4.94
N TRP A 45 -0.21 8.61 3.72
CA TRP A 45 0.29 9.94 3.37
C TRP A 45 -0.85 10.79 2.81
N GLY A 46 -0.74 12.12 2.93
CA GLY A 46 -1.71 13.08 2.41
C GLY A 46 -2.53 13.78 3.50
N SER A 47 -3.28 14.81 3.11
CA SER A 47 -4.07 15.64 4.02
C SER A 47 -5.32 14.94 4.56
N ASN A 48 -5.90 14.00 3.81
CA ASN A 48 -7.05 13.19 4.24
C ASN A 48 -6.62 11.83 4.83
N TYR A 49 -5.86 11.89 5.93
CA TYR A 49 -5.28 10.71 6.57
C TYR A 49 -6.35 9.68 6.99
N PHE A 50 -7.36 10.12 7.77
CA PHE A 50 -8.42 9.22 8.26
C PHE A 50 -9.33 8.70 7.13
N GLY A 51 -9.70 9.54 6.16
CA GLY A 51 -10.47 9.06 5.01
C GLY A 51 -9.72 8.04 4.15
N SER A 52 -8.38 8.10 4.11
CA SER A 52 -7.56 7.09 3.44
C SER A 52 -7.57 5.76 4.21
N ILE A 53 -7.53 5.81 5.54
CA ILE A 53 -7.67 4.62 6.40
C ILE A 53 -9.05 3.99 6.19
N ASP A 54 -10.13 4.77 6.25
CA ASP A 54 -11.49 4.27 6.08
C ASP A 54 -11.70 3.64 4.70
N LYS A 55 -11.19 4.29 3.65
CA LYS A 55 -11.23 3.75 2.28
C LYS A 55 -10.43 2.46 2.16
N PHE A 56 -9.23 2.38 2.76
CA PHE A 56 -8.44 1.16 2.76
C PHE A 56 -9.16 0.01 3.49
N ALA A 57 -9.71 0.29 4.67
CA ALA A 57 -10.43 -0.69 5.48
C ALA A 57 -11.70 -1.22 4.79
N SER A 58 -12.43 -0.36 4.08
CA SER A 58 -13.71 -0.72 3.44
C SER A 58 -13.59 -1.24 2.00
N LYS A 59 -12.49 -0.95 1.29
CA LYS A 59 -12.34 -1.31 -0.14
C LYS A 59 -11.18 -2.27 -0.42
N VAL A 60 -10.09 -2.19 0.34
CA VAL A 60 -8.88 -2.99 0.06
C VAL A 60 -8.81 -4.23 0.94
N ILE A 61 -9.00 -4.10 2.26
CA ILE A 61 -8.94 -5.24 3.19
C ILE A 61 -9.95 -6.36 2.82
N PRO A 62 -11.22 -6.06 2.46
CA PRO A 62 -12.19 -7.11 2.14
C PRO A 62 -11.78 -7.97 0.95
N TYR A 63 -11.19 -7.37 -0.10
CA TYR A 63 -10.71 -8.08 -1.28
C TYR A 63 -9.76 -9.24 -0.92
N PHE A 64 -8.80 -9.00 0.00
CA PHE A 64 -7.86 -10.03 0.43
C PHE A 64 -8.43 -11.02 1.44
N LYS A 65 -9.39 -10.60 2.27
CA LYS A 65 -10.07 -11.51 3.21
C LYS A 65 -10.90 -12.56 2.50
N ASP A 66 -11.58 -12.17 1.42
CA ASP A 66 -12.44 -13.10 0.68
C ASP A 66 -11.65 -14.13 -0.13
N GLN A 67 -10.37 -13.88 -0.42
CA GLN A 67 -9.46 -14.86 -1.04
C GLN A 67 -8.92 -15.93 -0.06
N GLN A 68 -9.06 -15.73 1.26
CA GLN A 68 -8.65 -16.70 2.27
C GLN A 68 -9.78 -17.62 2.75
N LYS A 69 -10.98 -17.49 2.20
CA LYS A 69 -12.09 -18.43 2.41
C LYS A 69 -12.03 -19.53 1.35
#